data_AF-A0A7C4G1M1-F1
#
_entry.id   AF-A0A7C4G1M1-F1
#
_cell.length_a   1.000
_cell.length_b   1.000
_cell.length_c   1.000
_cell.angle_alpha   90.00
_cell.angle_beta   90.00
_cell.angle_gamma   90.00
#
_symmetry.space_group_name_H-M   'P 1'
#
loop_
_entity.id
_entity.type
_entity.pdbx_description
1 polymer ?
#
loop_
_entity_poly.entity_id
_entity_poly.type
_entity_poly.pdbx_seq_one_letter_code
_entity_poly.pdbx_strand_id
1 'polypeptide(L)'
;MERDPTSEVKIHLKNAWAAHARGDDLEAEKLFRQALAIEPDSIETMYGLAIVLKAIGRIQEAIAQFEKIVYTVENREWKDRNRARMVRRLALGQINYLRDKDWNLEREVWQR
;
A
#
# COMPACT_ATOMS: atom_id res chain seq x y z
N MET A 1 21.43 18.87 -13.99
CA MET A 1 21.09 17.48 -14.36
C MET A 1 19.78 17.16 -13.67
N GLU A 2 18.67 17.20 -14.40
CA GLU A 2 17.35 16.87 -13.87
C GLU A 2 17.36 15.40 -13.43
N ARG A 3 17.00 15.14 -12.17
CA ARG A 3 16.80 13.77 -11.71
C ARG A 3 15.54 13.24 -12.37
N ASP A 4 15.66 12.10 -13.03
CA ASP A 4 14.52 11.36 -13.54
C ASP A 4 13.56 11.01 -12.37
N PRO A 5 12.30 11.49 -12.38
CA PRO A 5 11.33 11.24 -11.31
C PRO A 5 11.13 9.75 -11.02
N THR A 6 11.24 8.89 -12.03
CA THR A 6 11.12 7.42 -11.84
C THR A 6 12.30 6.84 -11.08
N SER A 7 13.49 7.41 -11.26
CA SER A 7 14.68 7.04 -10.48
C SER A 7 14.57 7.51 -9.03
N GLU A 8 13.93 8.65 -8.79
CA GLU A 8 13.69 9.19 -7.45
C GLU A 8 12.69 8.36 -6.64
N VAL A 9 11.58 7.90 -7.25
CA VAL A 9 10.63 6.97 -6.62
C VAL A 9 11.30 5.70 -6.15
N LYS A 10 12.15 5.09 -7.00
CA LYS A 10 12.87 3.85 -6.67
C LYS A 10 13.82 4.04 -5.49
N ILE A 11 14.46 5.21 -5.39
CA ILE A 11 15.32 5.54 -4.24
C ILE A 11 14.49 5.64 -2.97
N HIS A 12 13.38 6.38 -3.00
CA HIS A 12 12.48 6.50 -1.85
C HIS A 12 11.94 5.15 -1.41
N LEU A 13 11.49 4.29 -2.34
CA LEU A 13 11.01 2.94 -2.04
C LEU A 13 12.10 2.08 -1.38
N LYS A 14 13.30 2.03 -1.98
CA LYS A 14 14.41 1.26 -1.43
C LYS A 14 14.77 1.72 -0.01
N ASN A 15 14.84 3.03 0.20
CA ASN A 15 15.17 3.59 1.50
C ASN A 15 14.04 3.35 2.51
N ALA A 16 12.78 3.42 2.09
CA ALA A 16 11.62 3.16 2.95
C ALA A 16 11.64 1.72 3.46
N TRP A 17 11.84 0.74 2.58
CA TRP A 17 11.99 -0.66 2.98
C TRP A 17 13.19 -0.88 3.89
N ALA A 18 14.32 -0.22 3.61
CA ALA A 18 15.50 -0.31 4.47
C ALA A 18 15.25 0.31 5.85
N ALA A 19 14.49 1.39 5.96
CA ALA A 19 14.10 2.01 7.23
C ALA A 19 13.17 1.10 8.04
N HIS A 20 12.13 0.56 7.39
CA HIS A 20 11.22 -0.43 8.00
C HIS A 20 11.97 -1.65 8.52
N ALA A 21 12.92 -2.19 7.73
CA ALA A 21 13.74 -3.33 8.14
C ALA A 21 14.63 -3.05 9.37
N ARG A 22 14.95 -1.78 9.63
CA ARG A 22 15.68 -1.34 10.84
C ARG A 22 14.74 -1.01 12.01
N GLY A 23 13.42 -1.12 11.83
CA GLY A 23 12.40 -0.72 12.81
C GLY A 23 12.15 0.79 12.86
N ASP A 24 12.70 1.56 11.93
CA ASP A 24 12.46 3.01 11.83
C ASP A 24 11.23 3.27 10.95
N ASP A 25 10.08 2.90 11.48
CA ASP A 25 8.81 2.95 10.75
C ASP A 25 8.33 4.38 10.47
N LEU A 26 8.71 5.35 11.29
CA LEU A 26 8.37 6.76 11.05
C LEU A 26 9.11 7.31 9.83
N GLU A 27 10.40 7.00 9.67
CA GLU A 27 11.15 7.38 8.47
C GLU A 27 10.67 6.59 7.24
N ALA A 28 10.33 5.31 7.42
CA ALA A 28 9.72 4.52 6.34
C ALA A 28 8.41 5.14 5.84
N GLU A 29 7.53 5.59 6.75
CA GLU A 29 6.27 6.25 6.39
C GLU A 29 6.54 7.50 5.55
N LYS A 30 7.46 8.36 6.00
CA LYS A 30 7.83 9.59 5.29
C LYS A 30 8.33 9.30 3.88
N LEU A 31 9.21 8.32 3.74
CA LEU A 31 9.78 7.94 2.44
C LEU A 31 8.72 7.34 1.50
N PHE A 32 7.80 6.51 2.01
CA PHE A 32 6.67 6.03 1.21
C PHE A 32 5.74 7.16 0.78
N ARG A 33 5.46 8.13 1.65
CA ARG A 33 4.65 9.31 1.27
C ARG A 33 5.34 10.17 0.21
N GLN A 34 6.66 10.32 0.26
CA GLN A 34 7.43 11.00 -0.78
C GLN A 34 7.36 10.26 -2.12
N ALA A 35 7.54 8.94 -2.12
CA ALA A 35 7.36 8.13 -3.33
C ALA A 35 5.94 8.25 -3.90
N LEU A 36 4.91 8.28 -3.04
CA LEU A 36 3.51 8.38 -3.45
C LEU A 36 3.16 9.76 -3.99
N ALA A 37 3.84 10.81 -3.52
CA ALA A 37 3.65 12.16 -4.06
C ALA A 37 4.14 12.28 -5.52
N ILE A 38 5.12 11.46 -5.92
CA ILE A 38 5.64 11.41 -7.29
C ILE A 38 4.82 10.45 -8.16
N GLU A 39 4.46 9.27 -7.63
CA GLU A 39 3.62 8.27 -8.30
C GLU A 39 2.38 7.91 -7.45
N PRO A 40 1.29 8.70 -7.54
CA PRO A 40 0.09 8.53 -6.70
C PRO A 40 -0.64 7.21 -6.86
N ASP A 41 -0.52 6.59 -8.03
CA ASP A 41 -1.20 5.33 -8.38
C ASP A 41 -0.32 4.09 -8.19
N SER A 42 0.86 4.25 -7.57
CA SER A 42 1.79 3.13 -7.35
C SER A 42 1.27 2.21 -6.25
N ILE A 43 0.69 1.08 -6.66
CA ILE A 43 0.22 0.03 -5.74
C ILE A 43 1.33 -0.46 -4.81
N GLU A 44 2.56 -0.58 -5.31
CA GLU A 44 3.71 -0.99 -4.48
C GLU A 44 3.94 0.01 -3.35
N THR A 45 3.96 1.30 -3.66
CA THR A 45 4.12 2.37 -2.69
C THR A 45 2.96 2.42 -1.69
N MET A 46 1.71 2.31 -2.17
CA MET A 46 0.52 2.29 -1.32
C MET A 46 0.54 1.11 -0.36
N TYR A 47 0.95 -0.06 -0.84
CA TYR A 47 1.05 -1.27 -0.03
C TYR A 47 2.13 -1.13 1.04
N GLY A 48 3.32 -0.65 0.67
CA GLY A 48 4.41 -0.38 1.62
C GLY A 48 4.00 0.61 2.71
N LEU A 49 3.33 1.71 2.33
CA LEU A 49 2.78 2.68 3.28
C LEU A 49 1.77 2.02 4.23
N ALA A 50 0.86 1.18 3.71
CA ALA A 50 -0.14 0.49 4.53
C ALA A 50 0.50 -0.45 5.57
N ILE A 51 1.56 -1.18 5.18
CA ILE A 51 2.30 -2.07 6.09
C ILE A 51 2.95 -1.27 7.22
N VAL A 52 3.61 -0.17 6.89
CA VAL A 52 4.27 0.69 7.89
C VAL A 52 3.24 1.36 8.81
N LEU A 53 2.15 1.89 8.27
CA LEU A 53 1.07 2.48 9.05
C LEU A 53 0.47 1.48 10.06
N LYS A 54 0.33 0.22 9.64
CA LYS A 54 -0.09 -0.87 10.53
C LYS A 54 0.94 -1.11 11.64
N ALA A 55 2.24 -1.13 11.32
CA ALA A 55 3.31 -1.38 12.29
C ALA A 55 3.36 -0.31 13.39
N ILE A 56 3.12 0.97 13.05
CA ILE A 56 3.04 2.08 14.01
C ILE A 56 1.66 2.25 14.66
N GLY A 57 0.73 1.33 14.46
CA GLY A 57 -0.60 1.35 15.10
C GLY A 57 -1.62 2.31 14.49
N ARG A 58 -1.33 2.94 13.35
CA ARG A 58 -2.25 3.82 12.61
C ARG A 58 -3.19 2.99 11.72
N ILE A 59 -3.99 2.14 12.37
CA ILE A 59 -4.81 1.10 11.72
C ILE A 59 -5.79 1.66 10.69
N GLN A 60 -6.47 2.76 11.00
CA GLN A 60 -7.46 3.35 10.10
C GLN A 60 -6.83 3.89 8.80
N GLU A 61 -5.63 4.46 8.90
CA GLU A 61 -4.91 4.93 7.72
C GLU A 61 -4.35 3.77 6.89
N ALA A 62 -3.92 2.68 7.53
CA ALA A 62 -3.51 1.47 6.83
C ALA A 62 -4.68 0.89 6.02
N ILE A 63 -5.87 0.78 6.63
CA ILE A 63 -7.10 0.35 5.95
C ILE A 63 -7.39 1.26 4.75
N ALA A 64 -7.34 2.58 4.92
CA ALA A 64 -7.60 3.52 3.84
C ALA A 64 -6.63 3.35 2.65
N GLN A 65 -5.36 3.00 2.88
CA GLN A 65 -4.43 2.70 1.78
C GLN A 65 -4.79 1.39 1.07
N PHE A 66 -5.17 0.34 1.80
CA PHE A 66 -5.63 -0.91 1.20
C PHE A 66 -6.94 -0.72 0.41
N GLU A 67 -7.87 0.11 0.89
CA GLU A 67 -9.10 0.45 0.16
C GLU A 67 -8.79 1.17 -1.15
N LYS A 68 -7.84 2.11 -1.15
CA LYS A 68 -7.39 2.76 -2.39
C LYS A 68 -6.76 1.77 -3.35
N ILE A 69 -6.00 0.78 -2.87
CA ILE A 69 -5.47 -0.29 -3.73
C ILE A 69 -6.64 -0.99 -4.42
N VAL A 70 -7.65 -1.45 -3.67
CA VAL A 70 -8.84 -2.12 -4.22
C VAL A 70 -9.54 -1.23 -5.25
N TYR A 71 -9.75 0.04 -4.93
CA TYR A 71 -10.34 1.01 -5.85
C TYR A 71 -9.53 1.12 -7.15
N THR A 72 -8.20 1.25 -7.08
CA THR A 72 -7.33 1.37 -8.26
C THR A 72 -7.33 0.09 -9.11
N VAL A 73 -7.37 -1.10 -8.50
CA VAL A 73 -7.47 -2.35 -9.29
C VAL A 73 -8.84 -2.56 -9.94
N GLU A 74 -9.92 -2.05 -9.34
CA GLU A 74 -11.27 -2.20 -9.88
C GLU A 74 -11.59 -1.17 -10.97
N ASN A 75 -11.03 0.04 -10.90
CA ASN A 75 -11.38 1.16 -11.77
C ASN A 75 -10.38 1.40 -12.92
N ARG A 76 -9.33 0.58 -13.04
CA ARG A 76 -8.32 0.69 -14.10
C ARG A 76 -8.18 -0.63 -14.87
N GLU A 77 -7.88 -0.57 -16.17
CA GLU A 77 -7.50 -1.76 -16.92
C GLU A 77 -6.08 -2.22 -16.58
N TRP A 78 -5.94 -3.49 -16.21
CA TRP A 78 -4.67 -4.14 -15.90
C TRP A 78 -4.28 -5.09 -17.02
N LYS A 79 -3.06 -4.92 -17.56
CA LYS A 79 -2.48 -5.84 -18.54
C LYS A 79 -2.44 -7.28 -18.02
N ASP A 80 -2.08 -7.44 -16.74
CA ASP A 80 -2.08 -8.72 -16.05
C ASP A 80 -3.27 -8.81 -15.09
N ARG A 81 -4.32 -9.50 -15.53
CA ARG A 81 -5.53 -9.72 -14.73
C ARG A 81 -5.28 -10.64 -13.53
N ASN A 82 -4.32 -11.56 -13.62
CA ASN A 82 -3.97 -12.45 -12.51
C ASN A 82 -3.31 -11.66 -11.39
N ARG A 83 -2.38 -10.75 -11.73
CA ARG A 83 -1.77 -9.83 -10.79
C ARG A 83 -2.80 -8.89 -10.15
N ALA A 84 -3.69 -8.30 -10.95
CA ALA A 84 -4.75 -7.43 -10.43
C ALA A 84 -5.65 -8.16 -9.41
N ARG A 85 -6.08 -9.38 -9.74
CA ARG A 85 -6.87 -10.23 -8.84
C ARG A 85 -6.11 -10.57 -7.56
N MET A 86 -4.82 -10.91 -7.67
CA MET A 86 -3.98 -11.25 -6.51
C MET A 86 -3.86 -10.06 -5.55
N VAL A 87 -3.46 -8.90 -6.08
CA VAL A 87 -3.32 -7.66 -5.30
C VAL A 87 -4.62 -7.28 -4.62
N ARG A 88 -5.75 -7.35 -5.34
CA ARG A 88 -7.08 -7.12 -4.77
C ARG A 88 -7.33 -8.03 -3.57
N ARG A 89 -7.13 -9.33 -3.72
CA ARG A 89 -7.35 -10.32 -2.64
C ARG A 89 -6.47 -10.06 -1.42
N LEU A 90 -5.20 -9.72 -1.63
CA LEU A 90 -4.29 -9.39 -0.54
C LEU A 90 -4.74 -8.13 0.22
N ALA A 91 -5.15 -7.08 -0.49
CA ALA A 91 -5.66 -5.86 0.14
C ALA A 91 -6.94 -6.13 0.93
N LEU A 92 -7.89 -6.89 0.37
CA LEU A 92 -9.13 -7.29 1.06
C LEU A 92 -8.85 -8.09 2.34
N GLY A 93 -7.95 -9.06 2.27
CA GLY A 93 -7.56 -9.87 3.43
C GLY A 93 -6.92 -9.03 4.54
N GLN A 94 -6.08 -8.05 4.18
CA GLN A 94 -5.52 -7.12 5.16
C GLN A 94 -6.62 -6.24 5.79
N ILE A 95 -7.58 -5.73 5.01
CA ILE A 95 -8.67 -4.91 5.55
C ILE A 95 -9.50 -5.72 6.55
N ASN A 96 -9.91 -6.93 6.18
CA ASN A 96 -10.74 -7.79 7.04
C ASN A 96 -9.97 -8.18 8.31
N TYR A 97 -8.68 -8.49 8.19
CA TYR A 97 -7.84 -8.79 9.34
C TYR A 97 -7.67 -7.59 10.26
N LEU A 98 -7.50 -6.38 9.71
CA LEU A 98 -7.32 -5.18 10.51
C LEU A 98 -8.60 -4.75 11.24
N ARG A 99 -9.77 -4.98 10.63
CA ARG A 99 -11.08 -4.70 11.23
C ARG A 99 -11.50 -5.75 12.26
N ASP A 100 -11.49 -7.01 11.85
CA ASP A 100 -12.20 -8.08 12.56
C ASP A 100 -11.27 -9.22 13.03
N LYS A 101 -9.97 -9.15 12.73
CA LYS A 101 -9.01 -10.25 12.92
C LYS A 101 -9.35 -11.52 12.13
N ASP A 102 -10.14 -11.38 11.06
CA ASP A 102 -10.56 -12.47 10.17
C ASP A 102 -10.00 -12.25 8.75
N TRP A 103 -9.37 -13.28 8.18
CA TRP A 103 -8.84 -13.25 6.81
C TRP A 103 -9.87 -13.68 5.75
N ASN A 104 -11.13 -13.91 6.13
CA ASN A 104 -12.17 -14.34 5.22
C ASN A 104 -12.40 -13.34 4.07
N LEU A 105 -12.11 -13.78 2.84
CA LEU A 105 -12.20 -12.96 1.62
C LEU A 105 -13.59 -12.95 0.99
N GLU A 106 -14.55 -13.72 1.51
CA GLU A 106 -15.93 -13.78 1.03
C GLU A 106 -16.82 -12.68 1.64
N ARG A 107 -16.32 -11.99 2.68
CA ARG A 107 -16.99 -10.82 3.25
C ARG A 107 -16.75 -9.58 2.39
N GLU A 108 -17.83 -8.90 2.04
CA GLU A 108 -17.78 -7.60 1.38
C GLU A 108 -17.22 -6.53 2.33
N VAL A 109 -16.24 -5.75 1.87
CA VAL A 109 -15.60 -4.66 2.64
C VAL A 109 -16.57 -3.51 2.94
N TRP A 110 -17.69 -3.45 2.22
CA TRP A 110 -18.58 -2.29 2.18
C TRP A 110 -19.84 -2.42 3.05
N GLN A 111 -19.93 -3.43 3.91
CA GLN A 111 -21.06 -3.51 4.85
C GLN A 111 -20.82 -2.55 6.02
N ARG A 112 -21.34 -1.33 5.88
CA ARG A 112 -21.62 -0.41 6.99
C ARG A 112 -22.93 -0.76 7.64
#